data_AF-A0AAW2ZF06-F1
#
_entry.id   AF-A0AAW2ZF06-F1
#
_cell.length_a   1.000
_cell.length_b   1.000
_cell.length_c   1.000
_cell.angle_alpha   90.00
_cell.angle_beta   90.00
_cell.angle_gamma   90.00
#
_symmetry.space_group_name_H-M   'P 1'
#
loop_
_entity.id
_entity.type
_entity.pdbx_description
1 polymer ?
#
loop_
_entity_poly.entity_id
_entity_poly.type
_entity_poly.pdbx_seq_one_letter_code
_entity_poly.pdbx_strand_id
1 'polypeptide(L)'
;MKAYLVPAVAIGIWYFFNVTTLLFNKYLFKVAHFNFPFTLTFIHMFLCSVGALLALRVFKFQPVQTISNSSWMKKILPLSVLFCANIILGNVSLSYISVPFMQTIKSSVPAFSALLSYVFLNVRFSTRIYLCVALVVCGVAASTLTELEFEVIGFTCALLSSISTAAQSILISRMLSGEDKLDSMNLLYQMAPLSAIILIPFVLGVETFSLTGSKSWLYDWDHLYTIDGPAMLVISGMIAFALNIVTFLAVKYTSPLTLNVAGNFKVVFSIAFSVLLFGTKISLVNAVGCVVALIGVGCYNYFKAMDDEAAKKEIVAKPLTEIAIKSDC
;
A
#
# COMPACT_ATOMS: atom_id res chain seq x y z
N MET A 1 19.40 1.43 26.19
CA MET A 1 17.98 1.86 26.19
C MET A 1 17.63 2.78 25.02
N LYS A 2 18.38 3.87 24.75
CA LYS A 2 18.12 4.79 23.61
C LYS A 2 18.16 4.13 22.22
N ALA A 3 18.96 3.08 22.02
CA ALA A 3 19.14 2.41 20.72
C ALA A 3 17.87 1.76 20.14
N TYR A 4 16.96 1.29 21.00
CA TYR A 4 15.68 0.67 20.55
C TYR A 4 14.50 1.63 20.64
N LEU A 5 14.64 2.73 21.38
CA LEU A 5 13.56 3.69 21.60
C LEU A 5 13.21 4.45 20.30
N VAL A 6 14.22 4.92 19.55
CA VAL A 6 13.98 5.68 18.31
C VAL A 6 13.28 4.82 17.24
N PRO A 7 13.74 3.60 16.93
CA PRO A 7 13.00 2.65 16.08
C PRO A 7 11.56 2.41 16.53
N ALA A 8 11.34 2.13 17.83
CA ALA A 8 10.03 1.83 18.37
C ALA A 8 9.07 3.02 18.25
N VAL A 9 9.54 4.22 18.55
CA VAL A 9 8.77 5.46 18.39
C VAL A 9 8.44 5.71 16.92
N ALA A 10 9.39 5.50 16.00
CA ALA A 10 9.14 5.65 14.57
C ALA A 10 8.04 4.70 14.05
N ILE A 11 8.07 3.43 14.48
CA ILE A 11 7.02 2.45 14.14
C ILE A 11 5.67 2.81 14.79
N GLY A 12 5.67 3.29 16.04
CA GLY A 12 4.44 3.73 16.72
C GLY A 12 3.76 4.90 16.00
N ILE A 13 4.53 5.92 15.61
CA ILE A 13 4.03 7.05 14.83
C ILE A 13 3.57 6.56 13.44
N TRP A 14 4.29 5.63 12.83
CA TRP A 14 3.89 5.04 11.55
C TRP A 14 2.54 4.30 11.63
N TYR A 15 2.31 3.50 12.68
CA TYR A 15 1.02 2.86 12.92
C TYR A 15 -0.09 3.89 13.08
N PHE A 16 0.15 4.93 13.88
CA PHE A 16 -0.83 5.98 14.12
C PHE A 16 -1.29 6.62 12.82
N PHE A 17 -0.36 7.11 11.98
CA PHE A 17 -0.75 7.73 10.70
C PHE A 17 -1.37 6.72 9.73
N ASN A 18 -0.87 5.49 9.65
CA ASN A 18 -1.36 4.51 8.69
C ASN A 18 -2.78 4.01 9.04
N VAL A 19 -3.06 3.81 10.33
CA VAL A 19 -4.40 3.47 10.82
C VAL A 19 -5.32 4.68 10.71
N THR A 20 -4.85 5.89 11.06
CA THR A 20 -5.65 7.11 10.97
C THR A 20 -6.05 7.42 9.53
N THR A 21 -5.15 7.38 8.55
CA THR A 21 -5.51 7.58 7.13
C THR A 21 -6.61 6.61 6.70
N LEU A 22 -6.48 5.33 7.05
CA LEU A 22 -7.46 4.31 6.70
C LEU A 22 -8.84 4.58 7.33
N LEU A 23 -8.87 4.82 8.64
CA LEU A 23 -10.12 5.04 9.37
C LEU A 23 -10.75 6.38 9.00
N PHE A 24 -9.95 7.42 8.79
CA PHE A 24 -10.43 8.73 8.35
C PHE A 24 -11.01 8.66 6.94
N ASN A 25 -10.37 7.96 5.99
CA ASN A 25 -10.95 7.72 4.67
C ASN A 25 -12.29 6.97 4.78
N LYS A 26 -12.37 5.93 5.63
CA LYS A 26 -13.63 5.20 5.85
C LYS A 26 -14.72 6.10 6.43
N TYR A 27 -14.36 6.93 7.41
CA TYR A 27 -15.25 7.90 8.02
C TYR A 27 -15.78 8.89 6.98
N LEU A 28 -14.93 9.42 6.12
CA LEU A 28 -15.35 10.30 5.02
C LEU A 28 -16.40 9.63 4.14
N PHE A 29 -16.15 8.39 3.72
CA PHE A 29 -17.04 7.68 2.79
C PHE A 29 -18.37 7.24 3.42
N LYS A 30 -18.37 6.82 4.69
CA LYS A 30 -19.56 6.19 5.31
C LYS A 30 -20.30 7.06 6.33
N VAL A 31 -19.62 7.96 7.03
CA VAL A 31 -20.21 8.76 8.12
C VAL A 31 -20.39 10.21 7.69
N ALA A 32 -19.37 10.81 7.06
CA ALA A 32 -19.48 12.17 6.54
C ALA A 32 -20.17 12.23 5.16
N HIS A 33 -20.62 11.08 4.63
CA HIS A 33 -21.28 10.94 3.32
C HIS A 33 -20.53 11.53 2.13
N PHE A 34 -19.22 11.79 2.28
CA PHE A 34 -18.36 12.24 1.21
C PHE A 34 -17.87 11.04 0.40
N ASN A 35 -18.63 10.56 -0.59
CA ASN A 35 -18.25 9.40 -1.40
C ASN A 35 -17.61 9.78 -2.75
N PHE A 36 -16.52 10.55 -2.68
CA PHE A 36 -15.71 10.93 -3.85
C PHE A 36 -14.29 10.35 -3.73
N PRO A 37 -14.12 9.03 -3.93
CA PRO A 37 -12.83 8.37 -3.76
C PRO A 37 -11.77 8.84 -4.77
N PHE A 38 -12.15 9.30 -5.97
CA PHE A 38 -11.20 9.84 -6.95
C PHE A 38 -10.72 11.22 -6.52
N THR A 39 -11.63 12.13 -6.13
CA THR A 39 -11.27 13.45 -5.59
C THR A 39 -10.40 13.35 -4.35
N LEU A 40 -10.76 12.47 -3.40
CA LEU A 40 -9.95 12.24 -2.21
C LEU A 40 -8.53 11.78 -2.57
N THR A 41 -8.43 10.83 -3.50
CA THR A 41 -7.13 10.31 -3.96
C THR A 41 -6.32 11.38 -4.69
N PHE A 42 -6.97 12.22 -5.50
CA PHE A 42 -6.32 13.35 -6.17
C PHE A 42 -5.72 14.31 -5.15
N ILE A 43 -6.47 14.70 -4.12
CA ILE A 43 -6.00 15.60 -3.06
C ILE A 43 -4.83 14.98 -2.29
N HIS A 44 -4.89 13.67 -2.00
CA HIS A 44 -3.77 12.94 -1.40
C HIS A 44 -2.51 13.05 -2.26
N MET A 45 -2.61 12.73 -3.55
CA MET A 45 -1.46 12.77 -4.47
C MET A 45 -0.93 14.17 -4.68
N PHE A 46 -1.81 15.17 -4.77
CA PHE A 46 -1.44 16.58 -4.90
C PHE A 46 -0.68 17.07 -3.67
N LEU A 47 -1.20 16.86 -2.47
CA LEU A 47 -0.53 17.26 -1.23
C LEU A 47 0.77 16.48 -0.99
N CYS A 48 0.81 15.20 -1.35
CA CYS A 48 2.07 14.43 -1.32
C CYS A 48 3.10 14.96 -2.32
N SER A 49 2.68 15.41 -3.50
CA SER A 49 3.56 16.03 -4.49
C SER A 49 4.16 17.35 -3.98
N VAL A 50 3.30 18.26 -3.51
CA VAL A 50 3.72 19.53 -2.90
C VAL A 50 4.65 19.27 -1.72
N GLY A 51 4.27 18.34 -0.84
CA GLY A 51 5.03 17.99 0.34
C GLY A 51 6.40 17.37 0.02
N ALA A 52 6.49 16.47 -0.96
CA ALA A 52 7.75 15.90 -1.42
C ALA A 52 8.66 16.97 -2.06
N LEU A 53 8.07 17.91 -2.81
CA LEU A 53 8.79 19.06 -3.36
C LEU A 53 9.38 19.93 -2.25
N LEU A 54 8.59 20.29 -1.24
CA LEU A 54 9.06 21.06 -0.09
C LEU A 54 10.18 20.29 0.66
N ALA A 55 9.99 19.00 0.92
CA ALA A 55 10.96 18.17 1.63
C ALA A 55 12.34 18.13 0.94
N LEU A 56 12.38 17.98 -0.38
CA LEU A 56 13.63 17.83 -1.14
C LEU A 56 14.23 19.17 -1.60
N ARG A 57 13.41 20.11 -2.08
CA ARG A 57 13.89 21.37 -2.67
C ARG A 57 14.04 22.50 -1.68
N VAL A 58 13.17 22.55 -0.67
CA VAL A 58 13.17 23.64 0.33
C VAL A 58 13.93 23.21 1.57
N PHE A 59 13.50 22.12 2.21
CA PHE A 59 14.10 21.64 3.46
C PHE A 59 15.36 20.79 3.25
N LYS A 60 15.62 20.35 2.01
CA LYS A 60 16.82 19.58 1.63
C LYS A 60 17.06 18.36 2.53
N PHE A 61 16.00 17.64 2.90
CA PHE A 61 16.13 16.45 3.75
C PHE A 61 17.01 15.36 3.12
N GLN A 62 17.02 15.26 1.80
CA GLN A 62 17.89 14.40 1.00
C GLN A 62 18.25 15.10 -0.33
N PRO A 63 19.38 14.75 -0.97
CA PRO A 63 19.69 15.25 -2.30
C PRO A 63 18.65 14.78 -3.32
N VAL A 64 18.31 15.65 -4.27
CA VAL A 64 17.42 15.28 -5.38
C VAL A 64 18.16 14.32 -6.30
N GLN A 65 17.57 13.15 -6.54
CA GLN A 65 18.11 12.12 -7.42
C GLN A 65 17.46 12.23 -8.79
N THR A 66 18.28 12.35 -9.84
CA THR A 66 17.84 12.47 -11.23
C THR A 66 17.97 11.13 -11.95
N ILE A 67 16.94 10.75 -12.70
CA ILE A 67 16.95 9.56 -13.56
C ILE A 67 17.04 10.01 -15.02
N SER A 68 17.74 9.24 -15.86
CA SER A 68 17.75 9.48 -17.31
C SER A 68 16.33 9.41 -17.90
N ASN A 69 16.01 10.28 -18.86
CA ASN A 69 14.66 10.37 -19.46
C ASN A 69 14.11 9.03 -19.99
N SER A 70 14.97 8.22 -20.62
CA SER A 70 14.61 6.88 -21.13
C SER A 70 14.26 5.90 -20.00
N SER A 71 15.00 5.94 -18.90
CA SER A 71 14.71 5.10 -17.72
C SER A 71 13.51 5.62 -16.94
N TRP A 72 13.31 6.94 -16.90
CA TRP A 72 12.16 7.56 -16.26
C TRP A 72 10.85 7.07 -16.89
N MET A 73 10.73 7.13 -18.23
CA MET A 73 9.52 6.69 -18.93
C MET A 73 9.25 5.18 -18.76
N LYS A 74 10.30 4.35 -18.76
CA LYS A 74 10.17 2.89 -18.64
C LYS A 74 9.93 2.40 -17.22
N LYS A 75 10.33 3.17 -16.20
CA LYS A 75 10.27 2.75 -14.80
C LYS A 75 9.25 3.55 -13.98
N ILE A 76 9.31 4.88 -14.04
CA ILE A 76 8.50 5.77 -13.17
C ILE A 76 7.06 5.88 -13.66
N LEU A 77 6.82 6.00 -14.97
CA LEU A 77 5.46 6.05 -15.51
C LEU A 77 4.63 4.82 -15.16
N PRO A 78 5.03 3.57 -15.50
CA PRO A 78 4.24 2.39 -15.16
C PRO A 78 4.08 2.22 -13.65
N LEU A 79 5.10 2.57 -12.87
CA LEU A 79 5.02 2.52 -11.43
C LEU A 79 4.01 3.53 -10.86
N SER A 80 3.93 4.73 -11.43
CA SER A 80 2.95 5.76 -11.05
C SER A 80 1.52 5.36 -11.41
N VAL A 81 1.32 4.71 -12.57
CA VAL A 81 0.03 4.14 -12.96
C VAL A 81 -0.41 3.06 -11.97
N LEU A 82 0.48 2.12 -11.61
CA LEU A 82 0.17 1.07 -10.65
C LEU A 82 -0.10 1.62 -9.24
N PHE A 83 0.65 2.62 -8.80
CA PHE A 83 0.42 3.28 -7.53
C PHE A 83 -0.92 4.00 -7.51
N CYS A 84 -1.21 4.79 -8.54
CA CYS A 84 -2.50 5.44 -8.70
C CYS A 84 -3.65 4.42 -8.68
N ALA A 85 -3.55 3.34 -9.47
CA ALA A 85 -4.52 2.26 -9.51
C ALA A 85 -4.71 1.60 -8.13
N ASN A 86 -3.64 1.31 -7.41
CA ASN A 86 -3.71 0.75 -6.06
C ASN A 86 -4.52 1.65 -5.12
N ILE A 87 -4.15 2.94 -5.01
CA ILE A 87 -4.77 3.85 -4.05
C ILE A 87 -6.24 4.09 -4.39
N ILE A 88 -6.54 4.33 -5.67
CA ILE A 88 -7.91 4.63 -6.10
C ILE A 88 -8.85 3.44 -5.92
N LEU A 89 -8.44 2.24 -6.36
CA LEU A 89 -9.22 1.02 -6.21
C LEU A 89 -9.37 0.66 -4.73
N GLY A 90 -8.34 0.93 -3.92
CA GLY A 90 -8.41 0.80 -2.47
C GLY A 90 -9.46 1.73 -1.86
N ASN A 91 -9.45 3.01 -2.20
CA ASN A 91 -10.41 3.99 -1.70
C ASN A 91 -11.84 3.72 -2.19
N VAL A 92 -12.02 3.32 -3.45
CA VAL A 92 -13.32 2.87 -3.97
C VAL A 92 -13.79 1.65 -3.19
N SER A 93 -12.94 0.64 -2.96
CA SER A 93 -13.36 -0.53 -2.19
C SER A 93 -13.84 -0.15 -0.78
N LEU A 94 -13.14 0.78 -0.12
CA LEU A 94 -13.46 1.25 1.21
C LEU A 94 -14.84 1.94 1.32
N SER A 95 -15.33 2.53 0.22
CA SER A 95 -16.66 3.14 0.19
C SER A 95 -17.79 2.13 0.04
N TYR A 96 -17.51 0.92 -0.46
CA TYR A 96 -18.49 -0.16 -0.59
C TYR A 96 -18.44 -1.14 0.57
N ILE A 97 -17.25 -1.68 0.90
CA ILE A 97 -17.07 -2.78 1.84
C ILE A 97 -16.48 -2.35 3.19
N SER A 98 -16.64 -3.20 4.21
CA SER A 98 -16.11 -2.98 5.56
C SER A 98 -14.56 -2.93 5.58
N VAL A 99 -13.98 -2.22 6.55
CA VAL A 99 -12.51 -2.15 6.71
C VAL A 99 -11.92 -3.54 7.00
N PRO A 100 -12.50 -4.36 7.90
CA PRO A 100 -12.03 -5.72 8.14
C PRO A 100 -11.97 -6.55 6.86
N PHE A 101 -13.05 -6.54 6.08
CA PHE A 101 -13.12 -7.30 4.85
C PHE A 101 -12.07 -6.83 3.82
N MET A 102 -11.93 -5.51 3.63
CA MET A 102 -10.92 -4.95 2.74
C MET A 102 -9.49 -5.35 3.16
N GLN A 103 -9.18 -5.31 4.46
CA GLN A 103 -7.87 -5.68 4.99
C GLN A 103 -7.58 -7.18 4.80
N THR A 104 -8.59 -8.02 4.95
CA THR A 104 -8.47 -9.46 4.69
C THR A 104 -8.20 -9.72 3.21
N ILE A 105 -8.92 -9.08 2.29
CA ILE A 105 -8.62 -9.19 0.85
C ILE A 105 -7.19 -8.72 0.55
N LYS A 106 -6.77 -7.58 1.12
CA LYS A 106 -5.39 -7.06 0.93
C LYS A 106 -4.31 -7.95 1.53
N SER A 107 -4.65 -8.85 2.44
CA SER A 107 -3.72 -9.87 2.93
C SER A 107 -3.33 -10.87 1.83
N SER A 108 -4.02 -10.90 0.68
CA SER A 108 -3.65 -11.72 -0.49
C SER A 108 -2.56 -11.10 -1.39
N VAL A 109 -2.06 -9.89 -1.10
CA VAL A 109 -0.96 -9.26 -1.86
C VAL A 109 0.27 -10.17 -2.03
N PRO A 110 0.73 -10.94 -1.03
CA PRO A 110 1.81 -11.92 -1.21
C PRO A 110 1.50 -13.02 -2.23
N ALA A 111 0.25 -13.50 -2.28
CA ALA A 111 -0.19 -14.51 -3.24
C ALA A 111 -0.10 -13.96 -4.67
N PHE A 112 -0.61 -12.75 -4.89
CA PHE A 112 -0.49 -12.08 -6.19
C PHE A 112 0.97 -11.76 -6.53
N SER A 113 1.78 -11.37 -5.55
CA SER A 113 3.21 -11.11 -5.75
C SER A 113 3.94 -12.37 -6.20
N ALA A 114 3.67 -13.52 -5.59
CA ALA A 114 4.25 -14.79 -6.00
C ALA A 114 3.81 -15.19 -7.41
N LEU A 115 2.51 -15.07 -7.71
CA LEU A 115 1.96 -15.36 -9.04
C LEU A 115 2.58 -14.48 -10.14
N LEU A 116 2.59 -13.17 -9.94
CA LEU A 116 3.18 -12.23 -10.90
C LEU A 116 4.69 -12.47 -11.07
N SER A 117 5.42 -12.75 -10.00
CA SER A 117 6.85 -13.07 -10.09
C SER A 117 7.10 -14.36 -10.88
N TYR A 118 6.23 -15.36 -10.73
CA TYR A 118 6.33 -16.58 -11.52
C TYR A 118 6.02 -16.33 -13.00
N VAL A 119 4.91 -15.65 -13.31
CA VAL A 119 4.45 -15.43 -14.69
C VAL A 119 5.39 -14.50 -15.47
N PHE A 120 5.80 -13.38 -14.88
CA PHE A 120 6.54 -12.33 -15.60
C PHE A 120 8.05 -12.42 -15.43
N LEU A 121 8.55 -13.00 -14.32
CA LEU A 121 9.98 -13.07 -14.02
C LEU A 121 10.51 -14.50 -14.02
N ASN A 122 9.65 -15.51 -14.18
CA ASN A 122 10.00 -16.93 -14.11
C ASN A 122 10.72 -17.31 -12.80
N VAL A 123 10.40 -16.61 -11.71
CA VAL A 123 10.94 -16.89 -10.37
C VAL A 123 10.12 -17.99 -9.73
N ARG A 124 10.79 -19.07 -9.31
CA ARG A 124 10.18 -20.16 -8.55
C ARG A 124 10.45 -19.98 -7.06
N PHE A 125 9.44 -20.27 -6.25
CA PHE A 125 9.54 -20.22 -4.79
C PHE A 125 9.60 -21.62 -4.20
N SER A 126 10.07 -21.71 -2.94
CA SER A 126 10.09 -22.95 -2.18
C SER A 126 8.66 -23.45 -1.89
N THR A 127 8.50 -24.76 -1.68
CA THR A 127 7.20 -25.36 -1.32
C THR A 127 6.58 -24.70 -0.08
N ARG A 128 7.41 -24.24 0.86
CA ARG A 128 6.97 -23.53 2.07
C ARG A 128 6.22 -22.24 1.72
N ILE A 129 6.70 -21.49 0.73
CA ILE A 129 6.04 -20.27 0.24
C ILE A 129 4.68 -20.60 -0.39
N TYR A 130 4.59 -21.65 -1.21
CA TYR A 130 3.32 -22.07 -1.79
C TYR A 130 2.29 -22.48 -0.73
N LEU A 131 2.71 -23.18 0.33
CA LEU A 131 1.83 -23.52 1.46
C LEU A 131 1.34 -22.26 2.20
N CYS A 132 2.20 -21.26 2.39
CA CYS A 132 1.78 -19.99 2.99
C CYS A 132 0.76 -19.25 2.11
N VAL A 133 0.99 -19.22 0.79
CA VAL A 133 0.05 -18.64 -0.17
C VAL A 133 -1.30 -19.36 -0.13
N ALA A 134 -1.30 -20.70 -0.09
CA ALA A 134 -2.52 -21.48 0.03
C ALA A 134 -3.28 -21.12 1.33
N LEU A 135 -2.57 -20.99 2.45
CA LEU A 135 -3.17 -20.60 3.73
C LEU A 135 -3.81 -19.19 3.67
N VAL A 136 -3.14 -18.23 3.03
CA VAL A 136 -3.67 -16.89 2.79
C VAL A 136 -4.96 -16.96 1.96
N VAL A 137 -4.94 -17.68 0.84
CA VAL A 137 -6.10 -17.80 -0.05
C VAL A 137 -7.29 -18.45 0.67
N CYS A 138 -7.05 -19.51 1.45
CA CYS A 138 -8.09 -20.15 2.27
C CYS A 138 -8.69 -19.19 3.31
N GLY A 139 -7.85 -18.41 4.01
CA GLY A 139 -8.33 -17.42 4.98
C GLY A 139 -9.18 -16.32 4.34
N VAL A 140 -8.73 -15.80 3.19
CA VAL A 140 -9.49 -14.78 2.43
C VAL A 140 -10.80 -15.35 1.91
N ALA A 141 -10.80 -16.58 1.38
CA ALA A 141 -12.03 -17.24 0.92
C ALA A 141 -13.03 -17.45 2.06
N ALA A 142 -12.58 -17.96 3.22
CA ALA A 142 -13.45 -18.17 4.38
C ALA A 142 -14.08 -16.86 4.90
N SER A 143 -13.29 -15.77 4.95
CA SER A 143 -13.80 -14.44 5.30
C SER A 143 -14.81 -13.92 4.27
N THR A 144 -14.49 -14.04 2.98
CA THR A 144 -15.36 -13.59 1.88
C THR A 144 -16.72 -14.28 1.89
N LEU A 145 -16.75 -15.61 2.08
CA LEU A 145 -17.97 -16.41 2.08
C LEU A 145 -18.92 -16.09 3.26
N THR A 146 -18.41 -15.43 4.30
CA THR A 146 -19.15 -15.16 5.54
C THR A 146 -19.19 -13.66 5.88
N GLU A 147 -18.91 -12.82 4.89
CA GLU A 147 -19.02 -11.36 4.99
C GLU A 147 -20.50 -10.94 4.91
N LEU A 148 -20.92 -10.15 5.90
CA LEU A 148 -22.31 -9.68 6.00
C LEU A 148 -22.62 -8.52 5.05
N GLU A 149 -21.63 -7.68 4.76
CA GLU A 149 -21.73 -6.51 3.89
C GLU A 149 -21.04 -6.75 2.54
N PHE A 150 -21.18 -7.96 2.00
CA PHE A 150 -20.54 -8.31 0.73
C PHE A 150 -21.13 -7.48 -0.42
N GLU A 151 -20.26 -6.74 -1.10
CA GLU A 151 -20.58 -5.97 -2.30
C GLU A 151 -19.52 -6.23 -3.37
N VAL A 152 -19.98 -6.54 -4.59
CA VAL A 152 -19.15 -7.07 -5.68
C VAL A 152 -18.19 -6.02 -6.22
N ILE A 153 -18.62 -4.77 -6.36
CA ILE A 153 -17.77 -3.66 -6.84
C ILE A 153 -16.62 -3.45 -5.86
N GLY A 154 -16.92 -3.35 -4.56
CA GLY A 154 -15.95 -3.17 -3.49
C GLY A 154 -14.98 -4.34 -3.39
N PHE A 155 -15.48 -5.58 -3.46
CA PHE A 155 -14.64 -6.77 -3.51
C PHE A 155 -13.69 -6.78 -4.72
N THR A 156 -14.22 -6.51 -5.91
CA THR A 156 -13.44 -6.49 -7.16
C THR A 156 -12.37 -5.39 -7.13
N CYS A 157 -12.74 -4.19 -6.67
CA CYS A 157 -11.79 -3.09 -6.48
C CYS A 157 -10.71 -3.44 -5.46
N ALA A 158 -11.04 -4.09 -4.34
CA ALA A 158 -10.05 -4.52 -3.34
C ALA A 158 -9.08 -5.57 -3.90
N LEU A 159 -9.57 -6.52 -4.71
CA LEU A 159 -8.72 -7.50 -5.40
C LEU A 159 -7.80 -6.82 -6.41
N LEU A 160 -8.33 -5.97 -7.29
CA LEU A 160 -7.52 -5.25 -8.27
C LEU A 160 -6.49 -4.32 -7.58
N SER A 161 -6.87 -3.65 -6.49
CA SER A 161 -5.95 -2.87 -5.65
C SER A 161 -4.81 -3.74 -5.11
N SER A 162 -5.11 -4.98 -4.71
CA SER A 162 -4.11 -5.94 -4.21
C SER A 162 -3.17 -6.42 -5.32
N ILE A 163 -3.68 -6.66 -6.52
CA ILE A 163 -2.85 -7.00 -7.71
C ILE A 163 -1.95 -5.82 -8.08
N SER A 164 -2.49 -4.60 -8.12
CA SER A 164 -1.70 -3.38 -8.36
C SER A 164 -0.63 -3.18 -7.30
N THR A 165 -0.94 -3.42 -6.02
CA THR A 165 0.03 -3.37 -4.91
C THR A 165 1.16 -4.38 -5.11
N ALA A 166 0.83 -5.61 -5.51
CA ALA A 166 1.81 -6.66 -5.78
C ALA A 166 2.73 -6.29 -6.95
N ALA A 167 2.16 -5.86 -8.07
CA ALA A 167 2.91 -5.41 -9.24
C ALA A 167 3.81 -4.20 -8.91
N GLN A 168 3.27 -3.22 -8.19
CA GLN A 168 4.00 -2.04 -7.71
C GLN A 168 5.19 -2.47 -6.84
N SER A 169 4.99 -3.39 -5.90
CA SER A 169 6.04 -3.87 -5.00
C SER A 169 7.17 -4.59 -5.75
N ILE A 170 6.84 -5.35 -6.80
CA ILE A 170 7.83 -5.99 -7.68
C ILE A 170 8.65 -4.94 -8.43
N LEU A 171 7.99 -3.93 -9.03
CA LEU A 171 8.69 -2.85 -9.74
C LEU A 171 9.60 -2.05 -8.80
N ILE A 172 9.10 -1.67 -7.61
CA ILE A 172 9.88 -0.98 -6.58
C ILE A 172 11.09 -1.80 -6.17
N SER A 173 10.91 -3.10 -5.92
CA SER A 173 12.01 -4.00 -5.51
C SER A 173 13.10 -4.07 -6.59
N ARG A 174 12.72 -4.09 -7.88
CA ARG A 174 13.68 -4.03 -8.99
C ARG A 174 14.38 -2.69 -9.12
N MET A 175 13.70 -1.58 -8.85
CA MET A 175 14.29 -0.25 -8.86
C MET A 175 15.30 -0.07 -7.72
N LEU A 176 14.96 -0.51 -6.51
CA LEU A 176 15.84 -0.44 -5.35
C LEU A 176 17.07 -1.35 -5.47
N SER A 177 16.97 -2.44 -6.24
CA SER A 177 18.08 -3.39 -6.46
C SER A 177 18.91 -3.11 -7.71
N GLY A 178 18.52 -2.12 -8.53
CA GLY A 178 19.23 -1.72 -9.74
C GLY A 178 20.32 -0.66 -9.51
N GLU A 179 20.93 -0.18 -10.59
CA GLU A 179 21.94 0.89 -10.55
C GLU A 179 21.38 2.23 -10.04
N ASP A 180 20.08 2.48 -10.24
CA ASP A 180 19.36 3.67 -9.79
C ASP A 180 18.84 3.47 -8.34
N LYS A 181 19.72 3.55 -7.33
CA LYS A 181 19.33 3.49 -5.90
C LYS A 181 18.52 4.70 -5.47
N LEU A 182 17.24 4.72 -5.83
CA LEU A 182 16.32 5.77 -5.43
C LEU A 182 15.82 5.56 -4.01
N ASP A 183 15.93 6.58 -3.16
CA ASP A 183 15.30 6.52 -1.85
C ASP A 183 13.78 6.74 -1.96
N SER A 184 13.03 6.33 -0.93
CA SER A 184 11.57 6.38 -0.94
C SER A 184 10.99 7.79 -1.07
N MET A 185 11.69 8.84 -0.60
CA MET A 185 11.24 10.22 -0.73
C MET A 185 11.44 10.74 -2.16
N ASN A 186 12.60 10.47 -2.75
CA ASN A 186 12.85 10.77 -4.17
C ASN A 186 11.91 10.01 -5.10
N LEU A 187 11.56 8.76 -4.76
CA LEU A 187 10.58 7.98 -5.50
C LEU A 187 9.19 8.64 -5.44
N LEU A 188 8.74 9.05 -4.25
CA LEU A 188 7.47 9.75 -4.06
C LEU A 188 7.44 11.09 -4.81
N TYR A 189 8.54 11.86 -4.77
CA TYR A 189 8.68 13.13 -5.49
C TYR A 189 8.48 12.98 -7.00
N GLN A 190 8.89 11.85 -7.57
CA GLN A 190 8.71 11.58 -9.01
C GLN A 190 7.32 11.01 -9.34
N MET A 191 6.74 10.20 -8.45
CA MET A 191 5.48 9.49 -8.72
C MET A 191 4.22 10.29 -8.38
N ALA A 192 4.22 11.03 -7.27
CA ALA A 192 3.05 11.75 -6.77
C ALA A 192 2.48 12.79 -7.76
N PRO A 193 3.27 13.69 -8.40
CA PRO A 193 2.73 14.65 -9.37
C PRO A 193 2.10 13.95 -10.57
N LEU A 194 2.75 12.89 -11.07
CA LEU A 194 2.24 12.14 -12.21
C LEU A 194 0.95 11.40 -11.86
N SER A 195 0.87 10.81 -10.65
CA SER A 195 -0.35 10.17 -10.15
C SER A 195 -1.50 11.17 -10.02
N ALA A 196 -1.24 12.39 -9.54
CA ALA A 196 -2.24 13.45 -9.49
C ALA A 196 -2.75 13.83 -10.90
N ILE A 197 -1.85 13.95 -11.89
CA ILE A 197 -2.22 14.24 -13.29
C ILE A 197 -3.07 13.12 -13.88
N ILE A 198 -2.69 11.85 -13.67
CA ILE A 198 -3.44 10.67 -14.14
C ILE A 198 -4.87 10.67 -13.59
N LEU A 199 -5.10 11.18 -12.38
CA LEU A 199 -6.41 11.19 -11.72
C LEU A 199 -7.36 12.26 -12.27
N ILE A 200 -6.86 13.37 -12.83
CA ILE A 200 -7.68 14.49 -13.33
C ILE A 200 -8.81 14.02 -14.26
N PRO A 201 -8.56 13.26 -15.34
CA PRO A 201 -9.64 12.83 -16.23
C PRO A 201 -10.66 11.92 -15.55
N PHE A 202 -10.30 11.17 -14.51
CA PHE A 202 -11.25 10.34 -13.77
C PHE A 202 -12.09 11.16 -12.79
N VAL A 203 -11.52 12.17 -12.13
CA VAL A 203 -12.27 13.12 -11.29
C VAL A 203 -13.30 13.87 -12.15
N LEU A 204 -12.86 14.42 -13.28
CA LEU A 204 -13.74 15.16 -14.21
C LEU A 204 -14.72 14.24 -14.97
N GLY A 205 -14.32 13.00 -15.26
CA GLY A 205 -15.12 12.08 -16.06
C GLY A 205 -16.11 11.25 -15.26
N VAL A 206 -15.71 10.70 -14.11
CA VAL A 206 -16.54 9.78 -13.31
C VAL A 206 -17.36 10.55 -12.28
N GLU A 207 -16.69 11.37 -11.47
CA GLU A 207 -17.34 12.06 -10.37
C GLU A 207 -18.12 13.29 -10.85
N THR A 208 -17.58 14.08 -11.79
CA THR A 208 -18.29 15.27 -12.31
C THR A 208 -19.44 14.90 -13.27
N PHE A 209 -19.34 13.83 -14.07
CA PHE A 209 -20.46 13.38 -14.92
C PHE A 209 -21.61 12.76 -14.10
N SER A 210 -21.28 12.12 -12.97
CA SER A 210 -22.30 11.66 -12.02
C SER A 210 -23.11 12.82 -11.42
N LEU A 211 -22.62 14.07 -11.51
CA LEU A 211 -23.36 15.27 -11.08
C LEU A 211 -24.47 15.69 -12.03
N THR A 212 -24.32 15.40 -13.33
CA THR A 212 -25.19 15.95 -14.38
C THR A 212 -26.26 14.97 -14.86
N GLY A 213 -26.23 13.70 -14.39
CA GLY A 213 -27.26 12.70 -14.69
C GLY A 213 -28.40 12.66 -13.67
N SER A 214 -29.64 12.40 -14.13
CA SER A 214 -30.87 12.25 -13.30
C SER A 214 -30.83 11.14 -12.24
N LYS A 215 -29.75 10.37 -12.17
CA LYS A 215 -29.48 9.47 -11.04
C LYS A 215 -28.30 10.06 -10.29
N SER A 216 -28.59 11.00 -9.40
CA SER A 216 -27.67 11.47 -8.36
C SER A 216 -27.31 10.29 -7.46
N TRP A 217 -26.46 9.39 -7.95
CA TRP A 217 -25.74 8.49 -7.09
C TRP A 217 -24.91 9.39 -6.17
N LEU A 218 -25.36 9.50 -4.92
CA LEU A 218 -24.85 10.31 -3.80
C LEU A 218 -25.66 11.58 -3.52
N TYR A 219 -26.66 11.38 -2.67
CA TYR A 219 -27.38 12.41 -1.93
C TYR A 219 -26.44 13.21 -1.00
N ASP A 220 -26.82 14.48 -0.78
CA ASP A 220 -26.26 15.55 0.07
C ASP A 220 -24.92 16.19 -0.33
N TRP A 221 -25.04 17.15 -1.25
CA TRP A 221 -23.99 18.09 -1.66
C TRP A 221 -23.81 19.27 -0.71
N ASP A 222 -24.72 19.49 0.23
CA ASP A 222 -24.69 20.64 1.14
C ASP A 222 -23.42 20.67 2.01
N HIS A 223 -22.84 19.49 2.31
CA HIS A 223 -21.58 19.36 3.05
C HIS A 223 -20.32 19.65 2.22
N LEU A 224 -20.40 19.59 0.89
CA LEU A 224 -19.27 19.81 -0.01
C LEU A 224 -19.04 21.30 -0.31
N TYR A 225 -20.11 22.09 -0.29
CA TYR A 225 -20.07 23.54 -0.47
C TYR A 225 -19.91 24.32 0.84
N THR A 226 -20.20 23.69 1.98
CA THR A 226 -19.85 24.23 3.29
C THR A 226 -18.36 24.03 3.58
N ILE A 227 -17.76 24.93 4.36
CA ILE A 227 -16.31 24.97 4.65
C ILE A 227 -15.79 23.62 5.19
N ASP A 228 -16.65 22.84 5.85
CA ASP A 228 -16.33 21.58 6.49
C ASP A 228 -15.87 20.49 5.50
N GLY A 229 -16.49 20.37 4.33
CA GLY A 229 -16.12 19.36 3.31
C GLY A 229 -14.70 19.53 2.79
N PRO A 230 -14.35 20.66 2.16
CA PRO A 230 -13.00 20.93 1.69
C PRO A 230 -11.96 20.86 2.81
N ALA A 231 -12.28 21.35 4.01
CA ALA A 231 -11.39 21.27 5.16
C ALA A 231 -11.06 19.82 5.54
N MET A 232 -12.06 18.93 5.59
CA MET A 232 -11.87 17.52 5.87
C MET A 232 -11.00 16.81 4.80
N LEU A 233 -11.12 17.18 3.53
CA LEU A 233 -10.27 16.61 2.47
C LEU A 233 -8.82 17.05 2.58
N VAL A 234 -8.61 18.34 2.87
CA VAL A 234 -7.26 18.86 3.14
C VAL A 234 -6.66 18.16 4.34
N ILE A 235 -7.41 18.01 5.44
CA ILE A 235 -6.95 17.26 6.62
C ILE A 235 -6.58 15.83 6.25
N SER A 236 -7.43 15.11 5.51
CA SER A 236 -7.15 13.74 5.06
C SER A 236 -5.86 13.66 4.24
N GLY A 237 -5.68 14.57 3.28
CA GLY A 237 -4.49 14.60 2.45
C GLY A 237 -3.23 15.03 3.21
N MET A 238 -3.35 15.88 4.24
CA MET A 238 -2.24 16.20 5.14
C MET A 238 -1.84 14.99 6.00
N ILE A 239 -2.81 14.20 6.49
CA ILE A 239 -2.53 12.94 7.19
C ILE A 239 -1.84 11.95 6.24
N ALA A 240 -2.30 11.83 4.99
CA ALA A 240 -1.67 10.98 3.98
C ALA A 240 -0.23 11.43 3.63
N PHE A 241 0.00 12.74 3.55
CA PHE A 241 1.35 13.29 3.38
C PHE A 241 2.25 12.99 4.57
N ALA A 242 1.76 13.22 5.80
CA ALA A 242 2.50 12.89 7.01
C ALA A 242 2.83 11.39 7.10
N LEU A 243 1.90 10.52 6.71
CA LEU A 243 2.14 9.08 6.59
C LEU A 243 3.31 8.77 5.66
N ASN A 244 3.41 9.45 4.52
CA ASN A 244 4.52 9.25 3.58
C ASN A 244 5.87 9.69 4.17
N ILE A 245 5.94 10.83 4.85
CA ILE A 245 7.16 11.25 5.57
C ILE A 245 7.53 10.23 6.65
N VAL A 246 6.56 9.83 7.46
CA VAL A 246 6.79 8.89 8.57
C VAL A 246 7.20 7.52 8.04
N THR A 247 6.67 7.08 6.89
CA THR A 247 7.11 5.85 6.21
C THR A 247 8.59 5.94 5.84
N PHE A 248 9.03 7.05 5.25
CA PHE A 248 10.45 7.27 4.96
C PHE A 248 11.32 7.26 6.23
N LEU A 249 10.88 7.96 7.29
CA LEU A 249 11.61 7.98 8.57
C LEU A 249 11.67 6.60 9.23
N ALA A 250 10.57 5.84 9.19
CA ALA A 250 10.51 4.50 9.73
C ALA A 250 11.49 3.58 8.97
N VAL A 251 11.54 3.63 7.64
CA VAL A 251 12.53 2.87 6.86
C VAL A 251 13.96 3.30 7.22
N LYS A 252 14.20 4.61 7.38
CA LYS A 252 15.52 5.16 7.73
C LYS A 252 16.04 4.69 9.09
N TYR A 253 15.17 4.63 10.12
CA TYR A 253 15.56 4.22 11.47
C TYR A 253 15.42 2.73 11.74
N THR A 254 14.85 1.97 10.81
CA THR A 254 14.67 0.52 10.95
C THR A 254 15.24 -0.20 9.73
N SER A 255 14.41 -0.93 8.99
CA SER A 255 14.74 -1.51 7.70
C SER A 255 13.45 -1.75 6.91
N PRO A 256 13.52 -1.89 5.57
CA PRO A 256 12.37 -2.31 4.78
C PRO A 256 11.75 -3.63 5.27
N LEU A 257 12.58 -4.56 5.75
CA LEU A 257 12.12 -5.84 6.31
C LEU A 257 11.32 -5.63 7.61
N THR A 258 11.81 -4.77 8.50
CA THR A 258 11.12 -4.43 9.75
C THR A 258 9.76 -3.79 9.47
N LEU A 259 9.66 -2.91 8.47
CA LEU A 259 8.37 -2.34 8.08
C LEU A 259 7.41 -3.39 7.52
N ASN A 260 7.89 -4.36 6.74
CA ASN A 260 7.04 -5.44 6.23
C ASN A 260 6.45 -6.29 7.37
N VAL A 261 7.26 -6.61 8.38
CA VAL A 261 6.78 -7.34 9.57
C VAL A 261 5.82 -6.48 10.39
N ALA A 262 6.16 -5.22 10.66
CA ALA A 262 5.30 -4.28 11.37
C ALA A 262 3.98 -4.04 10.63
N GLY A 263 3.99 -4.03 9.30
CA GLY A 263 2.80 -3.92 8.45
C GLY A 263 1.77 -5.01 8.73
N ASN A 264 2.19 -6.26 8.97
CA ASN A 264 1.27 -7.34 9.31
C ASN A 264 0.52 -7.08 10.62
N PHE A 265 1.23 -6.62 11.65
CA PHE A 265 0.61 -6.26 12.92
C PHE A 265 -0.27 -5.02 12.80
N LYS A 266 0.12 -4.05 11.98
CA LYS A 266 -0.70 -2.86 11.68
C LYS A 266 -2.08 -3.24 11.14
N VAL A 267 -2.19 -4.33 10.36
CA VAL A 267 -3.49 -4.81 9.88
C VAL A 267 -4.40 -5.20 11.04
N VAL A 268 -3.89 -5.92 12.04
CA VAL A 268 -4.66 -6.31 13.25
C VAL A 268 -5.21 -5.07 13.96
N PHE A 269 -4.36 -4.05 14.20
CA PHE A 269 -4.79 -2.80 14.81
C PHE A 269 -5.84 -2.07 13.97
N SER A 270 -5.67 -2.06 12.64
CA SER A 270 -6.63 -1.44 11.72
C SER A 270 -8.01 -2.08 11.82
N ILE A 271 -8.06 -3.42 11.84
CA ILE A 271 -9.30 -4.18 11.98
C ILE A 271 -9.94 -3.88 13.33
N ALA A 272 -9.18 -4.00 14.43
CA ALA A 272 -9.69 -3.78 15.78
C ALA A 272 -10.29 -2.37 15.95
N PHE A 273 -9.54 -1.31 15.59
CA PHE A 273 -10.04 0.06 15.69
C PHE A 273 -11.21 0.32 14.74
N SER A 274 -11.23 -0.28 13.55
CA SER A 274 -12.37 -0.12 12.65
C SER A 274 -13.66 -0.73 13.18
N VAL A 275 -13.59 -1.89 13.83
CA VAL A 275 -14.75 -2.53 14.46
C VAL A 275 -15.26 -1.69 15.63
N LEU A 276 -14.34 -1.15 16.44
CA LEU A 276 -14.70 -0.30 17.59
C LEU A 276 -15.33 1.02 17.15
N LEU A 277 -14.83 1.67 16.10
CA LEU A 277 -15.32 2.98 15.66
C LEU A 277 -16.58 2.88 14.80
N PHE A 278 -16.68 1.89 13.91
CA PHE A 278 -17.79 1.77 12.95
C PHE A 278 -18.85 0.74 13.36
N GLY A 279 -18.64 0.02 14.48
CA GLY A 279 -19.59 -1.00 14.96
C GLY A 279 -19.79 -2.16 13.99
N THR A 280 -18.82 -2.44 13.12
CA THR A 280 -18.92 -3.48 12.09
C THR A 280 -19.12 -4.85 12.74
N LYS A 281 -20.20 -5.54 12.38
CA LYS A 281 -20.48 -6.90 12.84
C LYS A 281 -19.65 -7.90 12.04
N ILE A 282 -18.82 -8.67 12.72
CA ILE A 282 -17.99 -9.72 12.12
C ILE A 282 -18.50 -11.08 12.60
N SER A 283 -18.79 -12.00 11.67
CA SER A 283 -19.14 -13.38 12.00
C SER A 283 -17.92 -14.14 12.54
N LEU A 284 -18.11 -15.16 13.37
CA LEU A 284 -16.99 -15.94 13.92
C LEU A 284 -16.12 -16.54 12.80
N VAL A 285 -16.75 -17.07 11.75
CA VAL A 285 -16.04 -17.65 10.60
C VAL A 285 -15.23 -16.58 9.87
N ASN A 286 -15.77 -15.36 9.71
CA ASN A 286 -15.04 -14.26 9.11
C ASN A 286 -13.82 -13.85 9.95
N ALA A 287 -13.99 -13.74 11.27
CA ALA A 287 -12.88 -13.43 12.19
C ALA A 287 -11.77 -14.50 12.13
N VAL A 288 -12.15 -15.80 12.10
CA VAL A 288 -11.20 -16.90 11.93
C VAL A 288 -10.50 -16.82 10.58
N GLY A 289 -11.24 -16.55 9.49
CA GLY A 289 -10.66 -16.35 8.15
C GLY A 289 -9.63 -15.22 8.10
N CYS A 290 -9.94 -14.08 8.75
CA CYS A 290 -9.00 -12.96 8.90
C CYS A 290 -7.71 -13.40 9.62
N VAL A 291 -7.83 -14.09 10.75
CA VAL A 291 -6.67 -14.57 11.52
C VAL A 291 -5.83 -15.55 10.72
N VAL A 292 -6.47 -16.52 10.04
CA VAL A 292 -5.79 -17.49 9.18
C VAL A 292 -5.03 -16.78 8.05
N ALA A 293 -5.65 -15.80 7.40
CA ALA A 293 -4.99 -15.01 6.35
C ALA A 293 -3.76 -14.27 6.91
N LEU A 294 -3.88 -13.61 8.06
CA LEU A 294 -2.77 -12.88 8.68
C LEU A 294 -1.63 -13.79 9.13
N ILE A 295 -1.93 -14.97 9.67
CA ILE A 295 -0.91 -15.99 9.97
C ILE A 295 -0.20 -16.42 8.69
N GLY A 296 -0.94 -16.68 7.61
CA GLY A 296 -0.38 -17.02 6.30
C GLY A 296 0.58 -15.95 5.77
N VAL A 297 0.23 -14.66 5.89
CA VAL A 297 1.11 -13.55 5.52
C VAL A 297 2.34 -13.47 6.42
N GLY A 298 2.19 -13.69 7.73
CA GLY A 298 3.30 -13.76 8.68
C GLY A 298 4.31 -14.85 8.30
N CYS A 299 3.82 -16.08 8.07
CA CYS A 299 4.63 -17.21 7.63
C CYS A 299 5.30 -16.94 6.27
N TYR A 300 4.56 -16.37 5.31
CA TYR A 300 5.11 -16.00 4.00
C TYR A 300 6.29 -15.03 4.14
N ASN A 301 6.11 -13.94 4.91
CA ASN A 301 7.15 -12.93 5.08
C ASN A 301 8.38 -13.53 5.78
N TYR A 302 8.18 -14.42 6.75
CA TYR A 302 9.26 -15.11 7.45
C TYR A 302 10.07 -16.02 6.52
N PHE A 303 9.40 -16.96 5.83
CA PHE A 303 10.09 -17.89 4.94
C PHE A 303 10.71 -17.20 3.74
N LYS A 304 10.08 -16.15 3.21
CA LYS A 304 10.65 -15.38 2.11
C LYS A 304 11.92 -14.65 2.53
N ALA A 305 11.93 -14.06 3.73
CA ALA A 305 13.13 -13.43 4.25
C ALA A 305 14.28 -14.43 4.43
N MET A 306 13.98 -15.65 4.91
CA MET A 306 14.98 -16.73 5.01
C MET A 306 15.52 -17.16 3.64
N ASP A 307 14.64 -17.37 2.65
CA ASP A 307 15.02 -17.77 1.29
C ASP A 307 15.87 -16.67 0.62
N ASP A 308 15.51 -15.39 0.80
CA ASP A 308 16.26 -14.24 0.29
C ASP A 308 17.65 -14.12 0.96
N GLU A 309 17.77 -14.40 2.26
CA GLU A 309 19.05 -14.42 2.98
C GLU A 309 19.95 -15.59 2.54
N ALA A 310 19.38 -16.77 2.34
CA ALA A 310 20.11 -17.93 1.83
C ALA A 310 20.66 -17.69 0.42
N ALA A 311 19.84 -17.15 -0.48
CA ALA A 311 20.25 -16.80 -1.84
C ALA A 311 21.39 -15.77 -1.86
N LYS A 312 21.35 -14.75 -0.99
CA LYS A 312 22.45 -13.78 -0.85
C LYS A 312 23.77 -14.43 -0.41
N LYS A 313 23.72 -15.39 0.52
CA LYS A 313 24.91 -16.12 0.99
C LYS A 313 25.54 -16.96 -0.12
N GLU A 314 24.74 -17.63 -0.94
CA GLU A 314 25.23 -18.41 -2.08
C GLU A 314 25.93 -17.53 -3.14
N ILE A 315 25.37 -16.36 -3.44
CA ILE A 315 25.97 -15.41 -4.39
C ILE A 315 27.33 -14.90 -3.89
N VAL A 316 27.48 -14.65 -2.59
CA VAL A 316 28.75 -14.20 -1.98
C VAL A 316 29.78 -15.34 -1.89
N ALA A 317 29.33 -16.60 -1.74
CA ALA A 317 30.22 -17.75 -1.68
C ALA A 317 30.87 -18.10 -3.04
N LYS A 318 30.13 -17.98 -4.15
CA LYS A 318 30.62 -18.27 -5.52
C LYS A 318 31.92 -17.55 -5.93
N PRO A 319 32.09 -16.23 -5.75
CA PRO A 319 33.33 -15.55 -6.11
C PRO A 319 34.53 -15.96 -5.25
N LEU A 320 34.32 -16.39 -3.99
CA LEU A 320 35.43 -16.85 -3.13
C LEU A 320 35.94 -18.23 -3.56
N THR A 321 35.06 -19.12 -4.03
CA THR A 321 35.45 -20.42 -4.58
C THR A 321 36.17 -20.29 -5.94
N GLU A 322 35.76 -19.35 -6.81
CA GLU A 322 36.46 -19.13 -8.09
C GLU A 322 37.84 -18.50 -7.93
N ILE A 323 38.05 -17.69 -6.88
CA ILE A 323 39.37 -17.12 -6.55
C ILE A 323 40.28 -18.18 -5.92
N ALA A 324 39.76 -19.05 -5.05
CA ALA A 324 40.54 -20.14 -4.45
C ALA A 324 41.02 -21.17 -5.50
N ILE A 325 40.18 -21.49 -6.49
CA ILE A 325 40.56 -22.41 -7.59
C ILE A 325 41.65 -21.79 -8.50
N LYS A 326 41.75 -20.46 -8.56
CA LYS A 326 42.78 -19.75 -9.35
C LYS A 326 44.09 -19.50 -8.60
N SER A 327 44.14 -19.64 -7.27
CA SER A 327 45.42 -19.53 -6.54
C SER A 327 46.18 -20.85 -6.42
N ASP A 328 45.51 -21.97 -6.72
CA ASP A 328 46.06 -23.32 -6.65
C ASP A 328 46.50 -23.87 -8.03
N CYS A 329 46.50 -23.03 -9.07
CA CYS A 329 47.07 -23.27 -10.41
C CYS A 329 48.19 -22.27 -10.68
#